data_AF-A0A348WTA5-F1
#
_entry.id   AF-A0A348WTA5-F1
#
_cell.length_a   1.000
_cell.length_b   1.000
_cell.length_c   1.000
_cell.angle_alpha   90.00
_cell.angle_beta   90.00
_cell.angle_gamma   90.00
#
_symmetry.space_group_name_H-M   'P 1'
#
loop_
_entity.id
_entity.type
_entity.pdbx_description
1 polymer ?
#
loop_
_entity_poly.entity_id
_entity_poly.type
_entity_poly.pdbx_seq_one_letter_code
_entity_poly.pdbx_strand_id
1 'polypeptide(L)'
;MKIIVGNMTHKLREFIKKYHFTSKIIVINKMCNVKTIKGEVDIIIPFAKIEPNGLITNTQVHFEELLMSVNVKSIKYGNPHAKSSFEEIAHRYGIIANYLDLNNIEPNTAI
;
A
#
# COMPACT_ATOMS: atom_id res chain seq x y z
N MET A 1 9.74 -6.00 -0.46
CA MET A 1 8.75 -5.04 -0.98
C MET A 1 7.73 -4.69 0.08
N LYS A 2 7.34 -3.42 0.14
CA LYS A 2 6.26 -2.88 0.97
C LYS A 2 5.13 -2.44 0.04
N ILE A 3 3.88 -2.71 0.43
CA ILE A 3 2.72 -2.15 -0.24
C ILE A 3 2.13 -1.04 0.62
N ILE A 4 1.87 0.12 0.02
CA ILE A 4 1.10 1.20 0.63
C ILE A 4 -0.25 1.29 -0.07
N VAL A 5 -1.33 1.22 0.69
CA VAL A 5 -2.69 1.40 0.20
C VAL A 5 -3.30 2.64 0.86
N GLY A 6 -3.51 3.70 0.09
CA GLY A 6 -4.10 4.91 0.62
C GLY A 6 -4.23 6.02 -0.42
N ASN A 7 -5.15 6.95 -0.18
CA ASN A 7 -5.37 8.08 -1.07
C ASN A 7 -4.10 8.94 -1.18
N MET A 8 -3.74 9.35 -2.40
CA MET A 8 -2.54 10.15 -2.70
C MET A 8 -2.65 11.62 -2.29
N THR A 9 -2.89 11.84 -1.00
CA THR A 9 -2.92 13.15 -0.34
C THR A 9 -1.50 13.75 -0.23
N HIS A 10 -1.40 15.05 0.07
CA HIS A 10 -0.11 15.69 0.35
C HIS A 10 0.67 14.97 1.45
N LYS A 11 0.00 14.62 2.54
CA LYS A 11 0.61 13.93 3.69
C LYS A 11 1.16 12.55 3.33
N LEU A 12 0.44 11.77 2.51
CA LEU A 12 0.95 10.48 2.03
C LEU A 12 2.19 10.66 1.15
N ARG A 13 2.20 11.68 0.29
CA ARG A 13 3.38 12.00 -0.55
C ARG A 13 4.58 12.38 0.31
N GLU A 14 4.39 13.18 1.35
CA GLU A 14 5.45 13.55 2.29
C GLU A 14 5.95 12.33 3.08
N PHE A 15 5.04 11.47 3.53
CA PHE A 15 5.40 10.21 4.18
C PHE A 15 6.28 9.34 3.27
N ILE A 16 5.90 9.19 2.00
CA ILE A 16 6.67 8.44 1.00
C ILE A 16 8.06 9.02 0.82
N LYS A 17 8.18 10.35 0.75
CA LYS A 17 9.48 11.04 0.64
C LYS A 17 10.34 10.86 1.89
N LYS A 18 9.75 10.92 3.09
CA LYS A 18 10.46 10.89 4.38
C LYS A 18 10.97 9.51 4.77
N TYR A 19 10.21 8.45 4.50
CA TYR A 19 10.48 7.12 5.08
C TYR A 19 11.31 6.17 4.20
N HIS A 20 12.04 6.69 3.20
CA HIS A 20 12.91 5.90 2.32
C HIS A 20 12.32 4.52 1.99
N PHE A 21 11.22 4.53 1.22
CA PHE A 21 10.86 3.35 0.45
C PHE A 21 12.06 2.96 -0.44
N THR A 22 12.18 1.69 -0.84
CA THR A 22 13.27 1.21 -1.69
C THR A 22 13.54 2.21 -2.83
N SER A 23 14.77 2.26 -3.36
CA SER A 23 15.19 3.21 -4.40
C SER A 23 14.26 3.28 -5.63
N LYS A 24 13.36 2.31 -5.80
CA LYS A 24 12.29 2.26 -6.79
C LYS A 24 10.92 2.12 -6.14
N ILE A 25 9.99 2.98 -6.55
CA ILE A 25 8.59 2.97 -6.15
C ILE A 25 7.73 2.95 -7.41
N ILE A 26 6.68 2.15 -7.44
CA ILE A 26 5.72 2.10 -8.55
C ILE A 26 4.31 2.34 -8.01
N VAL A 27 3.60 3.27 -8.65
CA VAL A 27 2.17 3.47 -8.41
C VAL A 27 1.40 2.59 -9.39
N ILE A 28 0.49 1.76 -8.88
CA ILE A 28 -0.35 0.89 -9.71
C ILE A 28 -1.84 1.13 -9.44
N ASN A 29 -2.64 1.07 -10.49
CA ASN A 29 -4.09 1.05 -10.43
C ASN A 29 -4.71 -0.03 -11.34
N LYS A 30 -3.87 -0.86 -11.97
CA LYS A 30 -4.26 -2.00 -12.82
C LYS A 30 -3.32 -3.18 -12.56
N MET A 31 -3.85 -4.41 -12.59
CA MET A 31 -3.03 -5.63 -12.43
C MET A 31 -1.96 -5.80 -13.52
N CYS A 32 -2.17 -5.29 -14.74
CA CYS A 32 -1.17 -5.41 -15.80
C CYS A 32 0.17 -4.74 -15.47
N ASN A 33 0.15 -3.70 -14.62
CA ASN A 33 1.35 -3.03 -14.12
C ASN A 33 2.15 -3.90 -13.15
N VAL A 34 1.54 -4.93 -12.55
CA VAL A 34 2.24 -5.85 -11.64
C VAL A 34 3.21 -6.74 -12.41
N LYS A 35 2.82 -7.16 -13.62
CA LYS A 35 3.66 -8.02 -14.49
C LYS A 35 4.95 -7.35 -14.95
N THR A 36 5.03 -6.02 -14.88
CA THR A 36 6.23 -5.26 -15.25
C THR A 36 7.21 -5.10 -14.08
N ILE A 37 6.83 -5.52 -12.87
CA ILE A 37 7.68 -5.43 -11.68
C ILE A 37 8.79 -6.49 -11.76
N LYS A 38 10.03 -6.02 -11.93
CA LYS A 38 11.24 -6.85 -11.91
C LYS A 38 12.14 -6.39 -10.76
N GLY A 39 12.33 -7.26 -9.76
CA GLY A 39 13.16 -6.98 -8.59
C GLY A 39 12.42 -6.26 -7.45
N GLU A 40 13.17 -5.84 -6.43
CA GLU A 40 12.60 -5.24 -5.21
C GLU A 40 12.16 -3.79 -5.46
N VAL A 41 10.85 -3.59 -5.53
CA VAL A 41 10.21 -2.27 -5.63
C VAL A 41 9.12 -2.14 -4.57
N ASP A 42 8.88 -0.95 -4.08
CA ASP A 42 7.73 -0.66 -3.21
C ASP A 42 6.54 -0.22 -4.06
N ILE A 43 5.34 -0.66 -3.69
CA ILE A 43 4.13 -0.47 -4.48
C ILE A 43 3.19 0.49 -3.75
N ILE A 44 2.61 1.43 -4.49
CA ILE A 44 1.56 2.31 -3.99
C ILE A 44 0.27 2.06 -4.77
N ILE A 45 -0.82 1.86 -4.04
CA ILE A 45 -2.17 1.74 -4.58
C ILE A 45 -3.00 2.90 -4.04
N PRO A 46 -3.40 3.87 -4.88
CA PRO A 46 -3.85 5.18 -4.41
C PRO A 46 -5.32 5.22 -3.92
N PHE A 47 -5.78 4.21 -3.15
CA PHE A 47 -7.18 4.06 -2.74
C PHE A 47 -7.32 3.39 -1.37
N ALA A 48 -8.54 3.38 -0.82
CA ALA A 48 -8.76 3.30 0.62
C ALA A 48 -9.48 2.04 1.13
N LYS A 49 -10.01 1.17 0.26
CA LYS A 49 -10.80 0.00 0.70
C LYS A 49 -10.62 -1.18 -0.26
N ILE A 50 -10.71 -2.38 0.31
CA ILE A 50 -10.86 -3.64 -0.42
C ILE A 50 -12.35 -4.00 -0.40
N GLU A 51 -12.94 -4.19 -1.56
CA GLU A 51 -14.31 -4.68 -1.70
C GLU A 51 -14.39 -6.18 -1.40
N PRO A 52 -15.59 -6.72 -1.08
CA PRO A 52 -15.75 -8.14 -0.72
C PRO A 52 -15.22 -9.14 -1.76
N ASN A 53 -15.10 -8.73 -3.03
CA ASN A 53 -14.54 -9.54 -4.11
C ASN A 53 -13.01 -9.43 -4.26
N GLY A 54 -12.34 -8.76 -3.32
CA GLY A 54 -10.89 -8.57 -3.31
C GLY A 54 -10.37 -7.44 -4.21
N LEU A 55 -11.23 -6.71 -4.93
CA LEU A 55 -10.83 -5.52 -5.68
C LEU A 55 -10.58 -4.35 -4.74
N ILE A 56 -9.53 -3.58 -5.01
CA ILE A 56 -9.38 -2.27 -4.38
C ILE A 56 -10.28 -1.28 -5.10
N THR A 57 -11.12 -0.57 -4.34
CA THR A 57 -12.12 0.37 -4.88
C THR A 57 -11.49 1.35 -5.88
N ASN A 58 -12.16 1.57 -7.02
CA ASN A 58 -11.71 2.44 -8.13
C ASN A 58 -10.36 2.04 -8.77
N THR A 59 -9.96 0.78 -8.62
CA THR A 59 -8.82 0.19 -9.33
C THR A 59 -9.23 -1.07 -10.07
N GLN A 60 -8.35 -1.56 -10.93
CA GLN A 60 -8.40 -2.90 -11.49
C GLN A 60 -7.33 -3.78 -10.84
N VAL A 61 -7.12 -3.62 -9.53
CA VAL A 61 -6.15 -4.38 -8.74
C VAL A 61 -6.91 -5.30 -7.79
N HIS A 62 -6.79 -6.61 -8.02
CA HIS A 62 -7.17 -7.61 -7.03
C HIS A 62 -6.04 -7.73 -6.02
N PHE A 63 -6.33 -7.44 -4.75
CA PHE A 63 -5.29 -7.30 -3.75
C PHE A 63 -4.59 -8.62 -3.45
N GLU A 64 -5.33 -9.70 -3.27
CA GLU A 64 -4.77 -11.04 -3.01
C GLU A 64 -3.96 -11.56 -4.21
N GLU A 65 -4.42 -11.31 -5.44
CA GLU A 65 -3.65 -11.66 -6.66
C GLU A 65 -2.32 -10.90 -6.72
N LEU A 66 -2.31 -9.62 -6.34
CA LEU A 66 -1.09 -8.83 -6.20
C LEU A 66 -0.15 -9.44 -5.16
N LEU A 67 -0.64 -9.79 -3.97
CA LEU A 67 0.17 -10.41 -2.91
C LEU A 67 0.81 -11.72 -3.36
N MET A 68 0.12 -12.50 -4.19
CA MET A 68 0.65 -13.75 -4.76
C MET A 68 1.66 -13.51 -5.89
N SER A 69 1.57 -12.38 -6.58
CA SER A 69 2.40 -12.06 -7.74
C SER A 69 3.76 -11.45 -7.36
N VAL A 70 3.88 -10.88 -6.16
CA VAL A 70 5.11 -10.21 -5.69
C VAL A 70 5.45 -10.62 -4.26
N ASN A 71 6.74 -10.63 -3.92
CA ASN A 71 7.18 -10.98 -2.57
C ASN A 71 6.98 -9.80 -1.59
N VAL A 72 5.79 -9.73 -0.99
CA VAL A 72 5.38 -8.67 -0.05
C VAL A 72 5.81 -9.01 1.36
N LYS A 73 6.54 -8.08 2.00
CA LYS A 73 7.00 -8.23 3.39
C LYS A 73 6.09 -7.50 4.39
N SER A 74 5.45 -6.41 3.97
CA SER A 74 4.56 -5.64 4.81
C SER A 74 3.55 -4.82 4.02
N ILE A 75 2.37 -4.62 4.59
CA ILE A 75 1.31 -3.75 4.08
C ILE A 75 1.19 -2.54 5.02
N LYS A 76 1.07 -1.35 4.45
CA LYS A 76 0.72 -0.13 5.16
C LYS A 76 -0.57 0.43 4.58
N TYR A 77 -1.56 0.75 5.40
CA TYR A 77 -2.85 1.22 4.92
C TYR A 77 -3.28 2.53 5.61
N GLY A 78 -3.79 3.48 4.84
CA GLY A 78 -4.13 4.83 5.33
C GLY A 78 -5.57 5.03 5.81
N ASN A 79 -6.46 4.06 5.56
CA ASN A 79 -7.86 4.15 5.96
C ASN A 79 -8.16 3.26 7.17
N PRO A 80 -8.52 3.82 8.35
CA PRO A 80 -8.78 3.02 9.55
C PRO A 80 -9.99 2.10 9.38
N HIS A 81 -10.97 2.47 8.55
CA HIS A 81 -12.14 1.63 8.28
C HIS A 81 -11.80 0.34 7.52
N ALA A 82 -10.64 0.28 6.88
CA ALA A 82 -10.17 -0.91 6.16
C ALA A 82 -9.30 -1.83 7.03
N LYS A 83 -9.08 -1.48 8.31
CA LYS A 83 -8.22 -2.21 9.25
C LYS A 83 -8.52 -3.71 9.26
N SER A 84 -9.78 -4.09 9.50
CA SER A 84 -10.18 -5.50 9.61
C SER A 84 -9.81 -6.28 8.34
N SER A 85 -10.11 -5.73 7.16
CA SER A 85 -9.83 -6.39 5.88
C SER A 85 -8.33 -6.57 5.63
N PHE A 86 -7.52 -5.54 5.91
CA PHE A 86 -6.07 -5.63 5.72
C PHE A 86 -5.41 -6.56 6.72
N GLU A 87 -5.82 -6.55 7.99
CA GLU A 87 -5.25 -7.42 9.02
C GLU A 87 -5.62 -8.89 8.78
N GLU A 88 -6.86 -9.17 8.37
CA GLU A 88 -7.29 -10.53 8.02
C GLU A 88 -6.52 -11.08 6.82
N ILE A 89 -6.38 -10.28 5.75
CA ILE A 89 -5.60 -10.67 4.58
C ILE A 89 -4.13 -10.85 4.98
N ALA A 90 -3.54 -9.91 5.70
CA ALA A 90 -2.15 -9.99 6.10
C ALA A 90 -1.86 -11.23 6.96
N HIS A 91 -2.75 -11.57 7.89
CA HIS A 91 -2.67 -12.80 8.68
C HIS A 91 -2.69 -14.05 7.79
N ARG A 92 -3.61 -14.14 6.81
CA ARG A 92 -3.70 -15.28 5.87
C ARG A 92 -2.41 -15.51 5.08
N TYR A 93 -1.70 -14.44 4.72
CA TYR A 93 -0.47 -14.49 3.94
C TYR A 93 0.82 -14.41 4.78
N GLY A 94 0.73 -14.35 6.12
CA GLY A 94 1.88 -14.22 7.01
C GLY A 94 2.63 -12.87 6.86
N ILE A 95 1.92 -11.82 6.46
CA ILE A 95 2.44 -10.47 6.20
C ILE A 95 2.16 -9.57 7.40
N ILE A 96 3.04 -8.60 7.67
CA ILE A 96 2.80 -7.57 8.69
C ILE A 96 1.94 -6.45 8.09
N ALA A 97 0.78 -6.16 8.67
CA ALA A 97 -0.06 -5.02 8.31
C ALA A 97 0.00 -3.92 9.37
N ASN A 98 0.23 -2.67 8.95
CA ASN A 98 0.29 -1.51 9.84
C ASN A 98 -0.63 -0.40 9.35
N TYR A 99 -1.47 0.12 10.25
CA TYR A 99 -2.21 1.34 9.99
C TYR A 99 -1.25 2.53 9.92
N LEU A 100 -1.44 3.39 8.93
CA LEU A 100 -0.78 4.68 8.81
C LEU A 100 -1.76 5.77 9.22
N ASP A 101 -1.58 6.28 10.43
CA ASP A 101 -2.21 7.54 10.81
C ASP A 101 -1.50 8.70 10.12
N LEU A 102 -2.02 9.09 8.96
CA LEU A 102 -1.48 10.22 8.19
C LEU A 102 -1.69 11.57 8.90
N ASN A 103 -2.55 11.65 9.91
CA ASN A 103 -2.80 12.89 10.65
C ASN A 103 -1.79 13.15 11.77
N ASN A 104 -1.19 12.09 12.31
CA ASN A 104 -0.12 12.16 13.31
C ASN A 104 1.29 12.12 12.72
N ILE A 105 1.43 12.28 11.41
CA ILE A 105 2.74 12.50 10.80
C ILE A 105 3.13 13.94 11.11
N GLU A 106 4.03 14.12 12.08
CA GLU A 106 4.58 15.43 12.39
C GLU A 106 5.12 16.08 11.10
N PRO A 107 4.58 17.26 10.71
CA PRO A 107 5.16 18.02 9.63
C PRO A 107 6.61 18.34 10.01
N ASN A 108 7.53 18.22 9.06
CA ASN A 108 8.91 18.61 9.29
C ASN A 108 8.93 20.05 9.79
N THR A 109 9.38 20.26 11.02
CA THR A 109 10.15 21.46 11.35
C THR A 109 11.41 21.38 10.49
N ALA A 110 11.32 21.95 9.29
CA ALA A 110 12.50 22.24 8.48
C ALA A 110 13.41 23.14 9.33
N ILE A 111 14.63 22.68 9.56
CA ILE A 111 15.75 23.48 10.04
C ILE A 111 16.46 24.04 8.80
#